data_AF-A0AAP3EWU2-F1
#
_entry.id   AF-A0AAP3EWU2-F1
#
_cell.length_a   1.000
_cell.length_b   1.000
_cell.length_c   1.000
_cell.angle_alpha   90.00
_cell.angle_beta   90.00
_cell.angle_gamma   90.00
#
_symmetry.space_group_name_H-M   'P 1'
#
loop_
_entity.id
_entity.type
_entity.pdbx_description
1 polymer ?
#
loop_
_entity_poly.entity_id
_entity_poly.type
_entity_poly.pdbx_seq_one_letter_code
_entity_poly.pdbx_strand_id
1 'polypeptide(L)'
;MKKNLLLAAVALGSIAFGQVRTNSTVNQEVLSNSTTFMDASSSPDWNSSINLGKGLIFPRVDLVQLTALSSVGSGGPANYPTRMDGMLVYNVGTGRSGLGGVDVVPGFYYYENKSTTLNGGTWKPMGRVLLL
;
A
#
# COMPACT_ATOMS: atom_id res chain seq x y z
N MET A 1 -25.24 -19.25 31.80
CA MET A 1 -25.16 -19.29 30.32
C MET A 1 -24.90 -17.91 29.70
N LYS A 2 -25.69 -16.86 29.98
CA LYS A 2 -25.49 -15.50 29.43
C LYS A 2 -24.11 -14.86 29.73
N LYS A 3 -23.57 -15.07 30.94
CA LYS A 3 -22.22 -14.60 31.35
C LYS A 3 -21.09 -15.21 30.51
N ASN A 4 -21.21 -16.49 30.15
CA ASN A 4 -20.21 -17.20 29.34
C ASN A 4 -20.25 -16.73 27.88
N LEU A 5 -21.42 -16.32 27.39
CA LEU A 5 -21.60 -15.75 26.06
C LEU A 5 -20.97 -14.35 25.95
N LEU A 6 -21.11 -13.52 26.99
CA LEU A 6 -20.46 -12.21 27.06
C LEU A 6 -18.93 -12.33 27.12
N LEU A 7 -18.41 -13.32 27.86
CA LEU A 7 -16.97 -13.56 27.95
C LEU A 7 -16.39 -14.06 26.62
N ALA A 8 -17.13 -14.90 25.89
CA ALA A 8 -16.77 -15.31 24.53
C ALA A 8 -16.80 -14.13 23.54
N ALA A 9 -17.78 -13.22 23.65
CA ALA A 9 -17.86 -12.02 22.81
C ALA A 9 -16.68 -11.05 23.03
N VAL A 10 -16.22 -10.89 24.27
CA VAL A 10 -15.04 -10.05 24.60
C VAL A 10 -13.76 -10.69 24.07
N ALA A 11 -13.61 -12.02 24.17
CA ALA A 11 -12.44 -12.73 23.65
C ALA A 11 -12.34 -12.71 22.12
N LEU A 12 -13.47 -12.62 21.40
CA LEU A 12 -13.51 -12.52 19.94
C LEU A 12 -13.25 -11.09 19.41
N GLY A 13 -13.40 -10.07 20.26
CA GLY A 13 -13.19 -8.66 19.88
C GLY A 13 -11.73 -8.22 19.79
N SER A 14 -10.77 -9.06 20.18
CA SER A 14 -9.36 -8.65 20.39
C SER A 14 -8.43 -8.81 19.18
N ILE A 15 -8.93 -9.22 18.00
CA ILE A 15 -8.10 -9.40 16.79
C ILE A 15 -8.24 -8.24 15.80
N ALA A 16 -8.09 -7.00 16.27
CA ALA A 16 -7.94 -5.86 15.38
C ALA A 16 -6.46 -5.70 14.99
N PHE A 17 -6.05 -6.28 13.86
CA PHE A 17 -4.77 -5.96 13.26
C PHE A 17 -4.88 -4.60 12.57
N GLY A 18 -4.35 -3.55 13.20
CA GLY A 18 -4.24 -2.23 12.57
C GLY A 18 -3.37 -2.32 11.32
N GLN A 19 -3.95 -2.05 10.15
CA GLN A 19 -3.22 -2.06 8.87
C GLN A 19 -2.26 -0.88 8.72
N VAL A 20 -2.52 0.22 9.44
CA VAL A 20 -1.69 1.42 9.47
C VAL A 20 -1.18 1.64 10.90
N ARG A 21 0.13 1.86 11.03
CA ARG A 21 0.77 2.21 12.31
C ARG A 21 1.32 3.63 12.18
N THR A 22 0.96 4.49 13.11
CA THR A 22 1.44 5.87 13.20
C THR A 22 2.33 6.02 14.44
N ASN A 23 3.26 6.98 14.41
CA ASN A 23 4.11 7.28 15.57
C ASN A 23 3.45 8.22 16.58
N SER A 24 2.19 8.60 16.35
CA SER A 24 1.39 9.51 17.19
C SER A 24 -0.10 9.33 16.90
N THR A 25 -0.96 9.94 17.71
CA THR A 25 -2.42 9.96 17.49
C THR A 25 -2.77 10.54 16.13
N VAL A 26 -3.69 9.89 15.41
CA VAL A 26 -4.17 10.36 14.11
C VAL A 26 -5.13 11.53 14.30
N ASN A 27 -4.84 12.67 13.70
CA ASN A 27 -5.73 13.84 13.70
C ASN A 27 -6.64 13.81 12.46
N GLN A 28 -7.93 13.54 12.69
CA GLN A 28 -8.92 13.32 11.62
C GLN A 28 -9.59 14.62 11.14
N GLU A 29 -9.50 15.71 11.88
CA GLU A 29 -10.31 16.92 11.68
C GLU A 29 -9.79 17.83 10.55
N VAL A 30 -8.55 17.63 10.08
CA VAL A 30 -7.85 18.59 9.21
C VAL A 30 -8.03 18.33 7.71
N LEU A 31 -8.53 17.15 7.30
CA LEU A 31 -8.56 16.74 5.89
C LEU A 31 -9.92 16.86 5.19
N SER A 32 -10.97 17.33 5.87
CA SER A 32 -12.35 17.34 5.37
C SER A 32 -12.59 18.15 4.08
N ASN A 33 -11.68 19.06 3.73
CA ASN A 33 -11.68 19.81 2.47
C ASN A 33 -10.33 19.73 1.73
N SER A 34 -9.63 18.60 1.82
CA SER A 34 -8.38 18.35 1.09
C SER A 34 -8.53 17.22 0.08
N THR A 35 -7.80 17.29 -1.03
CA THR A 35 -7.67 16.19 -1.99
C THR A 35 -6.72 15.09 -1.51
N THR A 36 -5.97 15.34 -0.43
CA THR A 36 -5.03 14.38 0.14
C THR A 36 -5.73 13.37 1.02
N PHE A 37 -5.61 12.09 0.69
CA PHE A 37 -6.10 11.00 1.55
C PHE A 37 -5.30 10.87 2.86
N MET A 38 -3.98 11.07 2.79
CA MET A 38 -3.06 10.99 3.94
C MET A 38 -2.02 12.10 3.84
N ASP A 39 -1.93 12.94 4.86
CA ASP A 39 -0.88 13.95 5.00
C ASP A 39 0.17 13.46 6.00
N ALA A 40 1.32 13.02 5.48
CA ALA A 40 2.48 12.65 6.28
C ALA A 40 3.52 13.78 6.42
N SER A 41 3.21 14.98 5.89
CA SER A 41 4.11 16.14 5.86
C SER A 41 3.94 17.04 7.08
N SER A 42 2.72 17.20 7.59
CA SER A 42 2.42 18.13 8.68
C SER A 42 2.68 17.52 10.07
N SER A 43 3.60 18.12 10.81
CA SER A 43 3.97 17.74 12.18
C SER A 43 4.43 18.99 12.94
N PRO A 44 3.65 19.55 13.89
CA PRO A 44 4.00 20.79 14.59
C PRO A 44 5.44 20.81 15.14
N ASP A 45 5.90 19.69 15.69
CA ASP A 45 7.24 19.57 16.26
C ASP A 45 8.36 19.52 15.20
N TRP A 46 8.06 19.06 13.98
CA TRP A 46 9.07 18.72 12.96
C TRP A 46 8.98 19.59 11.70
N ASN A 47 7.95 20.43 11.56
CA ASN A 47 7.73 21.31 10.40
C ASN A 47 8.91 22.27 10.13
N SER A 48 9.67 22.64 11.15
CA SER A 48 10.86 23.50 11.03
C SER A 48 12.18 22.72 10.94
N SER A 49 12.14 21.39 11.01
CA SER A 49 13.34 20.54 10.99
C SER A 49 13.59 19.99 9.59
N ILE A 50 14.78 20.26 9.06
CA ILE A 50 15.24 19.68 7.80
C ILE A 50 15.86 18.28 7.97
N ASN A 51 16.09 17.85 9.22
CA ASN A 51 16.82 16.61 9.53
C ASN A 51 15.95 15.55 10.24
N LEU A 52 14.73 15.89 10.63
CA LEU A 52 13.76 14.97 11.23
C LEU A 52 12.60 14.75 10.24
N GLY A 53 12.86 14.00 9.17
CA GLY A 53 11.84 13.64 8.18
C GLY A 53 11.00 12.44 8.62
N LYS A 54 9.71 12.44 8.27
CA LYS A 54 8.84 11.25 8.38
C LYS A 54 8.79 10.54 7.02
N GLY A 55 8.89 9.21 7.03
CA GLY A 55 8.79 8.38 5.85
C GLY A 55 7.62 7.39 5.92
N LEU A 56 7.22 6.87 4.77
CA LEU A 56 6.28 5.75 4.67
C LEU A 56 7.05 4.46 4.37
N ILE A 57 6.78 3.41 5.15
CA ILE A 57 7.35 2.09 4.92
C ILE A 57 6.37 1.28 4.08
N PHE A 58 6.81 0.85 2.90
CA PHE A 58 6.03 0.01 2.00
C PHE A 58 6.41 -1.47 2.14
N PRO A 59 5.48 -2.39 1.86
CA PRO A 59 5.80 -3.80 1.73
C PRO A 59 6.91 -4.03 0.70
N ARG A 60 7.80 -4.97 1.01
CA ARG A 60 8.80 -5.48 0.07
C ARG A 60 8.21 -6.68 -0.67
N VAL A 61 8.42 -6.73 -1.97
CA VAL A 61 7.93 -7.81 -2.83
C VAL A 61 9.00 -8.20 -3.85
N ASP A 62 9.06 -9.47 -4.23
CA ASP A 62 9.83 -9.90 -5.39
C ASP A 62 8.91 -9.93 -6.60
N LEU A 63 9.07 -8.96 -7.52
CA LEU A 63 8.25 -8.87 -8.73
C LEU A 63 8.52 -9.98 -9.74
N VAL A 64 9.64 -10.70 -9.64
CA VAL A 64 9.93 -11.88 -10.46
C VAL A 64 9.05 -13.06 -10.00
N GLN A 65 8.83 -13.18 -8.68
CA GLN A 65 8.01 -14.24 -8.09
C GLN A 65 6.51 -13.90 -8.03
N LEU A 66 6.15 -12.61 -8.09
CA LEU A 66 4.76 -12.18 -8.08
C LEU A 66 4.11 -12.39 -9.46
N THR A 67 3.42 -13.53 -9.64
CA THR A 67 2.76 -13.89 -10.91
C THR A 67 1.28 -13.49 -10.99
N ALA A 68 0.63 -13.22 -9.86
CA ALA A 68 -0.76 -12.80 -9.80
C ALA A 68 -1.02 -11.91 -8.57
N LEU A 69 -1.89 -10.92 -8.73
CA LEU A 69 -2.42 -10.13 -7.63
C LEU A 69 -3.55 -10.87 -6.92
N SER A 70 -3.61 -10.71 -5.60
CA SER A 70 -4.68 -11.22 -4.76
C SER A 70 -5.60 -10.09 -4.33
N SER A 71 -6.90 -10.36 -4.25
CA SER A 71 -7.94 -9.38 -3.95
C SER A 71 -9.07 -10.03 -3.18
N VAL A 72 -9.69 -9.27 -2.26
CA VAL A 72 -10.94 -9.68 -1.63
C VAL A 72 -12.09 -9.56 -2.66
N GLY A 73 -12.99 -10.55 -2.70
CA GLY A 73 -14.19 -10.49 -3.55
C GLY A 73 -13.88 -10.38 -5.04
N SER A 74 -13.08 -11.33 -5.55
CA SER A 74 -12.70 -11.55 -6.96
C SER A 74 -11.94 -10.43 -7.70
N GLY A 75 -11.63 -9.32 -7.04
CA GLY A 75 -10.86 -8.24 -7.67
C GLY A 75 -11.67 -7.46 -8.70
N GLY A 76 -13.00 -7.62 -8.66
CA GLY A 76 -13.92 -6.96 -9.56
C GLY A 76 -14.05 -5.45 -9.31
N PRO A 77 -14.75 -4.73 -10.21
CA PRO A 77 -14.87 -3.28 -10.17
C PRO A 77 -15.62 -2.74 -8.97
N ALA A 78 -16.42 -3.57 -8.29
CA ALA A 78 -17.10 -3.16 -7.06
C ALA A 78 -16.12 -2.90 -5.90
N ASN A 79 -15.07 -3.71 -5.77
CA ASN A 79 -14.09 -3.60 -4.69
C ASN A 79 -12.81 -2.88 -5.13
N TYR A 80 -12.43 -3.05 -6.41
CA TYR A 80 -11.24 -2.43 -7.01
C TYR A 80 -11.62 -1.85 -8.38
N PRO A 81 -12.28 -0.68 -8.42
CA PRO A 81 -12.75 -0.06 -9.67
C PRO A 81 -11.65 0.04 -10.73
N THR A 82 -10.45 0.42 -10.31
CA THR A 82 -9.26 0.57 -11.16
C THR A 82 -8.32 -0.64 -11.16
N ARG A 83 -8.75 -1.80 -10.63
CA ARG A 83 -7.95 -3.04 -10.64
C ARG A 83 -6.51 -2.87 -10.09
N MET A 84 -6.40 -2.15 -8.98
CA MET A 84 -5.12 -1.83 -8.31
C MET A 84 -4.18 -0.93 -9.14
N ASP A 85 -4.68 -0.23 -10.16
CA ASP A 85 -3.91 0.82 -10.86
C ASP A 85 -3.40 1.85 -9.85
N GLY A 86 -2.10 2.13 -9.90
CA GLY A 86 -1.40 3.00 -8.97
C GLY A 86 -0.88 2.33 -7.70
N MET A 87 -1.05 1.01 -7.53
CA MET A 87 -0.50 0.30 -6.36
C MET A 87 1.03 0.39 -6.33
N LEU A 88 1.57 0.88 -5.22
CA LEU A 88 3.01 1.09 -5.01
C LEU A 88 3.62 -0.02 -4.14
N VAL A 89 4.77 -0.53 -4.58
CA VAL A 89 5.56 -1.54 -3.85
C VAL A 89 7.05 -1.25 -3.96
N TYR A 90 7.84 -1.77 -3.01
CA TYR A 90 9.30 -1.83 -3.16
C TYR A 90 9.71 -3.22 -3.67
N ASN A 91 10.19 -3.30 -4.90
CA ASN A 91 10.72 -4.51 -5.50
C ASN A 91 12.11 -4.85 -4.92
N VAL A 92 12.34 -6.12 -4.59
CA VAL A 92 13.65 -6.64 -4.19
C VAL A 92 14.28 -7.58 -5.22
N GLY A 93 13.52 -8.02 -6.23
CA GLY A 93 13.97 -8.96 -7.26
C GLY A 93 14.72 -8.28 -8.41
N THR A 94 15.50 -9.07 -9.16
CA THR A 94 16.10 -8.67 -10.43
C THR A 94 15.78 -9.70 -11.50
N GLY A 95 15.27 -9.27 -12.65
CA GLY A 95 14.94 -10.16 -13.76
C GLY A 95 13.61 -9.80 -14.43
N ARG A 96 13.02 -10.75 -15.15
CA ARG A 96 11.71 -10.56 -15.80
C ARG A 96 10.60 -10.69 -14.75
N SER A 97 9.72 -9.70 -14.65
CA SER A 97 8.60 -9.75 -13.70
C SER A 97 7.61 -10.88 -14.06
N GLY A 98 7.12 -11.59 -13.05
CA GLY A 98 6.16 -12.68 -13.22
C GLY A 98 4.80 -12.19 -13.73
N LEU A 99 4.43 -10.98 -13.34
CA LEU A 99 3.24 -10.26 -13.83
C LEU A 99 3.67 -9.10 -14.74
N GLY A 100 3.00 -8.96 -15.89
CA GLY A 100 3.24 -7.87 -16.85
C GLY A 100 4.50 -8.01 -17.71
N GLY A 101 5.40 -8.94 -17.38
CA GLY A 101 6.56 -9.29 -18.19
C GLY A 101 7.43 -8.07 -18.54
N VAL A 102 7.99 -7.39 -17.54
CA VAL A 102 8.94 -6.29 -17.72
C VAL A 102 10.21 -6.57 -16.95
N ASP A 103 11.35 -6.06 -17.41
CA ASP A 103 12.61 -6.24 -16.70
C ASP A 103 12.66 -5.29 -15.50
N VAL A 104 12.94 -5.86 -14.33
CA VAL A 104 12.94 -5.16 -13.05
C VAL A 104 14.28 -5.33 -12.33
N VAL A 105 14.61 -4.33 -11.51
CA VAL A 105 15.73 -4.31 -10.56
C VAL A 105 15.18 -3.82 -9.20
N PRO A 106 15.92 -3.92 -8.09
CA PRO A 106 15.42 -3.44 -6.81
C PRO A 106 15.09 -1.94 -6.84
N GLY A 107 13.94 -1.56 -6.28
CA GLY A 107 13.46 -0.17 -6.31
C GLY A 107 11.95 -0.03 -6.18
N PHE A 108 11.45 1.20 -6.19
CA PHE A 108 10.01 1.48 -6.14
C PHE A 108 9.36 1.31 -7.52
N TYR A 109 8.24 0.59 -7.54
CA TYR A 109 7.42 0.37 -8.73
C TYR A 109 5.95 0.66 -8.41
N TYR A 110 5.26 1.29 -9.37
CA TYR A 110 3.81 1.31 -9.36
C TYR A 110 3.25 0.33 -10.40
N TYR A 111 2.09 -0.25 -10.10
CA TYR A 111 1.34 -1.09 -11.03
C TYR A 111 0.48 -0.21 -11.94
N GLU A 112 0.74 -0.22 -13.23
CA GLU A 112 -0.08 0.44 -14.24
C GLU A 112 -1.06 -0.56 -14.83
N ASN A 113 -2.36 -0.35 -14.61
CA ASN A 113 -3.40 -1.22 -15.13
C ASN A 113 -4.50 -0.42 -15.82
N LYS A 114 -4.50 -0.44 -17.15
CA LYS A 114 -5.54 0.16 -18.00
C LYS A 114 -6.53 -0.87 -18.54
N SER A 115 -6.44 -2.11 -18.09
CA SER A 115 -7.30 -3.21 -18.52
C SER A 115 -8.53 -3.37 -17.62
N THR A 116 -9.40 -4.31 -17.97
CA THR A 116 -10.59 -4.68 -17.18
C THR A 116 -10.35 -5.82 -16.20
N THR A 117 -9.15 -6.42 -16.19
CA THR A 117 -8.78 -7.57 -15.36
C THR A 117 -7.75 -7.18 -14.30
N LEU A 118 -7.72 -7.93 -13.20
CA LEU A 118 -6.80 -7.64 -12.09
C LEU A 118 -5.32 -7.77 -12.51
N ASN A 119 -5.01 -8.76 -13.34
CA ASN A 119 -3.64 -9.14 -13.75
C ASN A 119 -3.25 -8.61 -15.15
N GLY A 120 -4.02 -7.69 -15.74
CA GLY A 120 -3.75 -7.19 -17.09
C GLY A 120 -2.79 -5.99 -17.16
N GLY A 121 -2.20 -5.59 -16.04
CA GLY A 121 -1.30 -4.45 -15.95
C GLY A 121 0.19 -4.81 -16.04
N THR A 122 1.04 -3.78 -15.94
CA THR A 122 2.51 -3.89 -15.96
C THR A 122 3.16 -3.05 -14.87
N TRP A 123 4.37 -3.39 -14.46
CA TRP A 123 5.13 -2.63 -13.47
C TRP A 123 5.91 -1.49 -14.10
N LYS A 124 5.91 -0.32 -13.45
CA LYS A 124 6.65 0.87 -13.90
C LYS A 124 7.60 1.36 -12.82
N PRO A 125 8.90 1.56 -13.10
CA PRO A 125 9.85 2.06 -12.12
C PRO A 125 9.58 3.54 -11.83
N MET A 126 9.64 3.93 -10.55
CA MET A 126 9.46 5.33 -10.13
C MET A 126 10.76 6.15 -10.13
N GLY A 127 11.91 5.49 -10.18
CA GLY A 127 13.20 6.12 -10.28
C GLY A 127 14.04 5.36 -11.29
N ARG A 128 14.26 5.95 -12.48
CA ARG A 128 15.33 5.50 -13.37
C ARG A 128 16.47 6.48 -13.21
N VAL A 129 17.62 6.01 -12.71
CA VAL A 129 18.88 6.72 -12.89
C VAL A 129 19.18 6.65 -14.39
N LEU A 130 19.05 7.77 -15.09
CA LEU A 130 19.75 7.95 -16.36
C LEU A 130 21.23 8.00 -16.00
N LEU A 131 21.95 6.91 -16.28
CA LEU A 131 23.40 7.00 -16.43
C LEU A 131 23.62 7.84 -17.69
N LEU A 132 23.94 9.11 -17.50
CA LEU A 132 24.57 9.97 -18.51
C LEU A 132 26.08 9.70 -18.50
#